data_AF-A0A2W1A218-F1
#
_entry.id   AF-A0A2W1A218-F1
#
_cell.length_a   1.000
_cell.length_b   1.000
_cell.length_c   1.000
_cell.angle_alpha   90.00
_cell.angle_beta   90.00
_cell.angle_gamma   90.00
#
_symmetry.space_group_name_H-M   'P 1'
#
loop_
_entity.id
_entity.type
_entity.pdbx_description
1 polymer ?
#
loop_
_entity_poly.entity_id
_entity_poly.type
_entity_poly.pdbx_seq_one_letter_code
_entity_poly.pdbx_strand_id
1 'polypeptide(L)'
;MSNQCKFWDCFENISPVHTFCGDHFEWFQIGDIDECPICKKGKFARFPLCTDCDIKSDEVVNSDQTKLATIQLLSAVDDVILMVKSDAPTWPEDKQKQLEHLEQKANKVRRELQSG
;
A
#
# COMPACT_ATOMS: atom_id res chain seq x y z
N MET A 1 2.41 11.18 -30.26
CA MET A 1 1.81 10.38 -29.17
C MET A 1 1.24 11.38 -28.19
N SER A 2 -0.06 11.33 -27.93
CA SER A 2 -0.71 12.18 -26.94
C SER A 2 -0.40 11.62 -25.55
N ASN A 3 0.31 12.38 -24.72
CA ASN A 3 0.47 12.02 -23.31
C ASN A 3 -0.82 12.39 -22.60
N GLN A 4 -1.45 11.44 -21.93
CA GLN A 4 -2.66 11.66 -21.13
C GLN A 4 -2.26 12.00 -19.69
N CYS A 5 -3.09 12.77 -19.01
CA CYS A 5 -2.97 12.99 -17.58
C CYS A 5 -2.86 11.66 -16.82
N LYS A 6 -1.92 11.60 -15.86
CA LYS A 6 -1.65 10.39 -15.07
C LYS A 6 -2.76 10.07 -14.06
N PHE A 7 -3.68 11.00 -13.78
CA PHE A 7 -4.78 10.76 -12.85
C PHE A 7 -5.76 9.72 -13.39
N TRP A 8 -6.20 8.80 -12.55
CA TRP A 8 -6.85 7.55 -12.98
C TRP A 8 -8.09 7.74 -13.87
N ASP A 9 -8.88 8.78 -13.63
CA ASP A 9 -10.14 9.10 -14.34
C ASP A 9 -10.02 10.34 -15.25
N CYS A 10 -8.79 10.81 -15.52
CA CYS A 10 -8.60 12.01 -16.32
C CYS A 10 -8.26 11.66 -17.77
N PHE A 11 -9.07 12.14 -18.72
CA PHE A 11 -8.90 11.91 -20.16
C PHE A 11 -8.25 13.07 -20.91
N GLU A 12 -7.74 14.07 -20.18
CA GLU A 12 -7.09 15.22 -20.78
C GLU A 12 -5.72 14.88 -21.35
N ASN A 13 -5.44 15.40 -22.55
CA ASN A 13 -4.13 15.35 -23.16
C ASN A 13 -3.25 16.47 -22.60
N ILE A 14 -2.01 16.13 -22.28
CA ILE A 14 -1.01 17.02 -21.70
C ILE A 14 0.25 17.06 -22.55
N SER A 15 1.03 18.12 -22.34
CA SER A 15 2.35 18.24 -22.96
C SER A 15 3.27 17.10 -22.52
N PRO A 16 4.20 16.62 -23.36
CA PRO A 16 5.09 15.51 -23.02
C PRO A 16 5.98 15.73 -21.79
N VAL A 17 6.17 16.98 -21.38
CA VAL A 17 6.98 17.36 -20.20
C VAL A 17 6.19 17.36 -18.89
N HIS A 18 4.86 17.23 -18.96
CA HIS A 18 4.00 17.22 -17.78
C HIS A 18 3.47 15.81 -17.50
N THR A 19 3.20 15.56 -16.22
CA THR A 19 2.67 14.29 -15.73
C THR A 19 1.17 14.38 -15.43
N PHE A 20 0.71 15.56 -15.00
CA PHE A 20 -0.68 15.86 -14.69
C PHE A 20 -1.15 17.04 -15.54
N CYS A 21 -2.47 17.17 -15.73
CA CYS A 21 -3.06 18.42 -16.22
C CYS A 21 -2.98 19.51 -15.13
N GLY A 22 -3.35 20.75 -15.45
CA GLY A 22 -3.20 21.90 -14.53
C GLY A 22 -3.82 21.63 -13.16
N ASP A 23 -5.10 21.28 -13.14
CA ASP A 23 -5.86 21.05 -11.91
C ASP A 23 -5.26 19.91 -11.06
N HIS A 24 -4.96 18.77 -11.69
CA HIS A 24 -4.37 17.64 -10.99
C HIS A 24 -2.92 17.90 -10.54
N PHE A 25 -2.17 18.74 -11.26
CA PHE A 25 -0.85 19.15 -10.82
C PHE A 25 -0.93 19.97 -9.53
N GLU A 26 -1.88 20.91 -9.44
CA GLU A 26 -2.12 21.68 -8.23
C GLU A 26 -2.49 20.76 -7.05
N TRP A 27 -3.39 19.80 -7.27
CA TRP A 27 -3.75 18.82 -6.24
C TRP A 27 -2.57 17.95 -5.80
N PHE A 28 -1.66 17.62 -6.73
CA PHE A 28 -0.46 16.85 -6.39
C PHE A 28 0.50 17.68 -5.53
N GLN A 29 0.66 18.98 -5.83
CA GLN A 29 1.52 19.88 -5.07
C GLN A 29 1.05 20.07 -3.63
N ILE A 30 -0.27 20.12 -3.40
CA ILE A 30 -0.85 20.27 -2.06
C ILE A 30 -1.04 18.94 -1.33
N GLY A 31 -0.75 17.80 -1.98
CA GLY A 31 -0.81 16.46 -1.39
C GLY A 31 -2.20 15.82 -1.36
N ASP A 32 -3.17 16.37 -2.08
CA ASP A 32 -4.52 15.79 -2.20
C ASP A 32 -4.56 14.57 -3.13
N ILE A 33 -3.59 14.50 -4.05
CA ILE A 33 -3.35 13.33 -4.89
C ILE A 33 -1.89 12.85 -4.78
N ASP A 34 -1.72 11.54 -4.88
CA ASP A 34 -0.42 10.85 -4.88
C ASP A 34 -0.46 9.69 -5.91
N GLU A 35 0.56 8.84 -5.92
CA GLU A 35 0.62 7.71 -6.86
C GLU A 35 0.08 6.42 -6.26
N CYS A 36 -0.75 5.71 -7.02
CA CYS A 36 -1.17 4.37 -6.68
C CYS A 36 0.05 3.44 -6.60
N PRO A 37 0.25 2.69 -5.50
CA PRO A 37 1.43 1.87 -5.34
C PRO A 37 1.55 0.75 -6.39
N ILE A 38 0.41 0.30 -6.95
CA ILE A 38 0.31 -0.81 -7.90
C ILE A 38 0.55 -0.34 -9.34
N CYS A 39 -0.34 0.50 -9.88
CA CYS A 39 -0.33 0.88 -11.30
C CYS A 39 0.40 2.20 -11.58
N LYS A 40 0.89 2.86 -10.53
CA LYS A 40 1.53 4.18 -10.57
C LYS A 40 0.64 5.33 -11.08
N LYS A 41 -0.61 5.11 -11.48
CA LYS A 41 -1.54 6.21 -11.82
C LYS A 41 -1.80 7.11 -10.60
N GLY A 42 -2.13 8.38 -10.84
CA GLY A 42 -2.54 9.30 -9.79
C GLY A 42 -3.86 8.86 -9.14
N LYS A 43 -3.94 8.94 -7.81
CA LYS A 43 -5.13 8.66 -6.99
C LYS A 43 -5.31 9.76 -5.94
N PHE A 44 -6.47 9.86 -5.31
CA PHE A 44 -6.58 10.70 -4.12
C PHE A 44 -5.78 10.10 -2.96
N ALA A 45 -5.00 10.95 -2.28
CA ALA A 45 -4.12 10.54 -1.19
C ALA A 45 -4.86 9.87 -0.01
N ARG A 46 -6.12 10.27 0.21
CA ARG A 46 -6.99 9.68 1.24
C ARG A 46 -7.32 8.20 1.02
N PHE A 47 -7.14 7.67 -0.20
CA PHE A 47 -7.42 6.26 -0.52
C PHE A 47 -6.10 5.48 -0.68
N PRO A 48 -6.03 4.22 -0.24
CA PRO A 48 -4.81 3.41 -0.37
C PRO A 48 -4.50 3.02 -1.82
N LEU A 49 -5.53 2.83 -2.66
CA LEU A 49 -5.43 2.44 -4.07
C LEU A 49 -6.22 3.40 -4.96
N CYS A 50 -5.93 3.41 -6.26
CA CYS A 50 -6.83 4.02 -7.23
C CYS A 50 -8.05 3.12 -7.44
N THR A 51 -9.17 3.69 -7.87
CA THR A 51 -10.44 2.97 -8.08
C THR A 51 -10.29 1.76 -9.00
N ASP A 52 -9.53 1.86 -10.10
CA ASP A 52 -9.26 0.72 -11.00
C ASP A 52 -8.59 -0.45 -10.27
N CYS A 53 -7.61 -0.16 -9.41
CA CYS A 53 -6.88 -1.19 -8.67
C CYS A 53 -7.70 -1.74 -7.51
N ASP A 54 -8.53 -0.92 -6.89
CA ASP A 54 -9.43 -1.29 -5.80
C ASP A 54 -10.48 -2.30 -6.29
N ILE A 55 -11.16 -1.99 -7.40
CA ILE A 55 -12.14 -2.89 -8.04
C ILE A 55 -11.49 -4.22 -8.45
N LYS A 56 -10.29 -4.18 -9.04
CA LYS A 56 -9.56 -5.40 -9.41
C LYS A 56 -9.06 -6.18 -8.20
N SER A 57 -8.81 -5.52 -7.07
CA SER A 57 -8.36 -6.20 -5.86
C SER A 57 -9.46 -7.07 -5.27
N ASP A 58 -10.73 -6.63 -5.34
CA ASP A 58 -11.89 -7.44 -4.97
C ASP A 58 -12.04 -8.70 -5.83
N GLU A 59 -11.58 -8.67 -7.08
CA GLU A 59 -11.59 -9.84 -7.97
C GLU A 59 -10.44 -10.84 -7.71
N VAL A 60 -9.38 -10.44 -6.99
CA VAL A 60 -8.12 -11.22 -6.85
C VAL A 60 -7.83 -11.66 -5.40
N VAL A 61 -8.81 -11.59 -4.50
CA VAL A 61 -8.66 -12.11 -3.12
C VAL A 61 -8.67 -13.66 -3.06
N ASN A 62 -8.74 -14.36 -4.19
CA ASN A 62 -8.86 -15.82 -4.21
C ASN A 62 -7.83 -16.53 -5.11
N SER A 63 -6.53 -16.24 -4.93
CA SER A 63 -5.46 -16.99 -5.61
C SER A 63 -4.34 -17.44 -4.67
N ASP A 64 -3.77 -18.62 -4.94
CA ASP A 64 -2.62 -19.17 -4.23
C ASP A 64 -1.39 -18.25 -4.23
N GLN A 65 -1.28 -17.36 -5.22
CA GLN A 65 -0.23 -16.33 -5.28
C GLN A 65 -0.37 -15.28 -4.17
N THR A 66 -1.60 -14.85 -3.85
CA THR A 66 -1.85 -13.90 -2.76
C THR A 66 -1.52 -14.55 -1.41
N LYS A 67 -1.87 -15.83 -1.22
CA LYS A 67 -1.48 -16.60 -0.02
C LYS A 67 0.05 -16.69 0.11
N LEU A 68 0.75 -17.01 -0.99
CA LEU A 68 2.22 -17.11 -0.98
C LEU A 68 2.90 -15.76 -0.68
N ALA A 69 2.46 -14.67 -1.31
CA ALA A 69 3.00 -13.33 -1.04
C ALA A 69 2.76 -12.92 0.43
N THR A 70 1.59 -13.25 0.98
CA THR A 70 1.28 -13.00 2.39
C THR A 70 2.18 -13.81 3.32
N ILE A 71 2.47 -15.08 2.99
CA ILE A 71 3.42 -15.91 3.75
C ILE A 71 4.82 -15.29 3.73
N GLN A 72 5.30 -14.82 2.58
CA GLN A 72 6.61 -14.17 2.48
C GLN A 72 6.69 -12.87 3.30
N LEU A 73 5.63 -12.07 3.29
CA LEU A 73 5.54 -10.87 4.14
C LEU A 73 5.54 -11.22 5.63
N LEU A 74 4.84 -12.28 6.04
CA LEU A 74 4.85 -12.76 7.42
C LEU A 74 6.25 -13.19 7.86
N SER A 75 7.01 -13.88 7.00
CA SER A 75 8.40 -14.24 7.29
C SER A 75 9.28 -13.01 7.50
N ALA A 76 9.16 -11.99 6.65
CA ALA A 76 9.91 -10.74 6.83
C ALA A 76 9.53 -10.00 8.13
N VAL A 77 8.25 -10.06 8.53
CA VAL A 77 7.80 -9.51 9.82
C VAL A 77 8.40 -10.28 11.00
N ASP A 78 8.50 -11.61 10.91
CA ASP A 78 9.16 -12.42 11.93
C ASP A 78 10.63 -12.07 12.09
N ASP A 79 11.35 -11.89 10.98
CA ASP A 79 12.75 -11.47 11.01
C ASP A 79 12.92 -10.11 11.70
N VAL A 80 12.04 -9.15 11.40
CA VAL A 80 12.03 -7.83 12.07
C VAL A 80 11.77 -7.97 13.56
N ILE A 81 10.76 -8.74 13.96
CA ILE A 81 10.46 -8.98 15.38
C ILE A 81 11.67 -9.61 16.07
N LEU A 82 12.28 -10.64 15.49
CA LEU A 82 13.45 -11.31 16.06
C LEU A 82 14.64 -10.36 16.21
N MET A 83 14.91 -9.51 15.21
CA MET A 83 16.00 -8.53 15.25
C MET A 83 15.84 -7.54 16.40
N VAL A 84 14.61 -7.12 16.70
CA VAL A 84 14.36 -6.05 17.69
C VAL A 84 13.97 -6.55 19.07
N LYS A 85 13.59 -7.83 19.22
CA LYS A 85 13.02 -8.39 20.45
C LYS A 85 13.93 -8.26 21.67
N SER A 86 15.25 -8.33 21.48
CA SER A 86 16.21 -8.20 22.57
C SER A 86 16.36 -6.76 23.09
N ASP A 87 16.18 -5.78 22.21
CA ASP A 87 16.28 -4.35 22.55
C ASP A 87 14.92 -3.77 22.99
N ALA A 88 13.81 -4.39 22.57
CA ALA A 88 12.46 -3.93 22.84
C ALA A 88 12.15 -3.58 24.31
N PRO A 89 12.64 -4.31 25.34
CA PRO A 89 12.38 -3.96 26.74
C PRO A 89 12.93 -2.59 27.16
N THR A 90 13.93 -2.07 26.43
CA THR A 90 14.53 -0.75 26.70
C THR A 90 13.83 0.40 25.97
N TRP A 91 12.88 0.09 25.09
CA TRP A 91 12.20 1.10 24.28
C TRP A 91 11.13 1.86 25.07
N PRO A 92 10.74 3.06 24.61
CA PRO A 92 9.55 3.74 25.07
C PRO A 92 8.29 2.85 24.98
N GLU A 93 7.36 3.03 25.92
CA GLU A 93 6.16 2.18 26.05
C GLU A 93 5.27 2.18 24.79
N ASP A 94 5.19 3.31 24.07
CA ASP A 94 4.46 3.41 22.80
C ASP A 94 5.06 2.51 21.72
N LYS A 95 6.40 2.39 21.69
CA LYS A 95 7.12 1.50 20.76
C LYS A 95 6.97 0.03 21.12
N GLN A 96 6.96 -0.29 22.41
CA GLN A 96 6.66 -1.65 22.87
C GLN A 96 5.23 -2.06 22.48
N LYS A 97 4.24 -1.19 22.71
CA LYS A 97 2.85 -1.42 22.28
C LYS A 97 2.71 -1.58 20.76
N GLN A 98 3.49 -0.82 19.98
CA GLN A 98 3.52 -0.98 18.52
C GLN A 98 4.05 -2.35 18.10
N LEU A 99 5.09 -2.85 18.77
CA LEU A 99 5.66 -4.18 18.52
C LEU A 99 4.68 -5.29 18.90
N GLU A 100 4.05 -5.22 20.07
CA GLU A 100 3.02 -6.17 20.50
C GLU A 100 1.83 -6.21 19.51
N HIS A 101 1.37 -5.04 19.06
CA HIS A 101 0.30 -4.95 18.09
C HIS A 101 0.68 -5.55 16.73
N LEU A 102 1.95 -5.39 16.31
CA LEU A 102 2.48 -6.03 15.10
C LEU A 102 2.48 -7.56 15.25
N GLU A 103 2.96 -8.10 16.37
CA GLU A 103 2.94 -9.53 16.68
C GLU A 103 1.51 -10.10 16.65
N GLN A 104 0.55 -9.39 17.26
CA GLN A 104 -0.87 -9.78 17.27
C GLN A 104 -1.46 -9.82 15.86
N LYS A 105 -1.16 -8.82 15.02
CA LYS A 105 -1.61 -8.78 13.62
C LYS A 105 -1.01 -9.92 12.80
N ALA A 106 0.30 -10.17 12.91
CA ALA A 106 0.95 -11.28 12.24
C ALA A 106 0.29 -12.63 12.62
N ASN A 107 0.03 -12.85 13.91
CA ASN A 107 -0.66 -14.05 14.39
C ASN A 107 -2.09 -14.17 13.88
N LYS A 108 -2.81 -13.06 13.75
CA LYS A 108 -4.16 -13.06 13.16
C LYS A 108 -4.13 -13.51 11.70
N VAL A 109 -3.24 -12.93 10.89
CA VAL A 109 -3.10 -13.29 9.46
C VAL A 109 -2.68 -14.76 9.30
N ARG A 110 -1.78 -15.28 10.16
CA ARG A 110 -1.43 -16.71 10.16
C ARG A 110 -2.65 -17.62 10.34
N ARG A 111 -3.54 -17.30 11.28
CA ARG A 111 -4.76 -18.09 11.52
C ARG A 111 -5.72 -18.04 10.34
N GLU A 112 -5.85 -16.88 9.71
CA GLU A 112 -6.68 -16.70 8.51
C GLU A 112 -6.14 -17.52 7.33
N LEU A 113 -4.81 -17.56 7.14
CA LEU A 113 -4.17 -18.38 6.10
C LEU A 113 -4.29 -19.89 6.35
N GLN A 114 -4.38 -20.35 7.60
CA GLN A 114 -4.57 -21.77 7.94
C GLN A 114 -6.01 -22.24 7.78
N SER A 115 -6.97 -21.31 7.81
CA SER A 115 -8.40 -21.60 7.86
C SER A 115 -9.07 -21.65 6.48
N GLY A 116 -8.32 -21.46 5.38
CA GLY A 116 -8.84 -21.50 4.00
C GLY A 116 -7.85 -22.11 3.01
#